data_AF-R8MET6-F1
#
_entry.id   AF-R8MET6-F1
#
_cell.length_a   1.000
_cell.length_b   1.000
_cell.length_c   1.000
_cell.angle_alpha   90.00
_cell.angle_beta   90.00
_cell.angle_gamma   90.00
#
_symmetry.space_group_name_H-M   'P 1'
#
loop_
_entity.id
_entity.type
_entity.pdbx_description
1 polymer ?
#
loop_
_entity_poly.entity_id
_entity_poly.type
_entity_poly.pdbx_seq_one_letter_code
_entity_poly.pdbx_strand_id
1 'polypeptide(L)' 'MAIKRIQVVVKETGKTWEESSVVADVTLKDLPDEYEEQKSHIDSRAEMIAHVYKKQVRWNYYGHLTGNYIGNQYLYN' A
#
# COMPACT_ATOMS: atom_id res chain seq x y z
N MET A 1 -3.53 -14.60 -15.65
CA MET A 1 -2.59 -14.07 -14.64
C MET A 1 -2.27 -12.63 -14.95
N ALA A 2 -2.76 -11.72 -14.11
CA ALA A 2 -2.58 -10.28 -14.29
C ALA A 2 -1.24 -9.81 -13.73
N ILE A 3 -0.60 -8.87 -14.44
CA ILE A 3 0.54 -8.10 -13.92
C ILE A 3 0.00 -6.76 -13.44
N LYS A 4 0.23 -6.43 -12.16
CA LYS A 4 -0.21 -5.16 -11.57
C LYS A 4 0.98 -4.43 -10.97
N ARG A 5 1.09 -3.14 -11.26
CA ARG A 5 2.05 -2.25 -10.61
C ARG A 5 1.35 -1.50 -9.49
N ILE A 6 1.92 -1.53 -8.30
CA ILE A 6 1.40 -0.84 -7.13
C ILE A 6 2.44 0.13 -6.56
N GLN A 7 1.97 1.25 -6.05
CA GLN A 7 2.78 2.23 -5.33
C GLN A 7 2.32 2.28 -3.88
N VAL A 8 3.26 2.19 -2.94
CA VAL A 8 3.02 2.28 -1.50
C VAL A 8 3.59 3.59 -0.99
N VAL A 9 2.75 4.35 -0.30
CA VAL A 9 3.06 5.64 0.30
C VAL A 9 2.95 5.51 1.81
N VAL A 10 3.90 6.09 2.54
CA VAL A 10 3.89 6.12 4.01
C VAL A 10 3.32 7.45 4.49
N LYS A 11 2.44 7.44 5.49
CA LYS A 11 1.88 8.67 6.06
C LYS A 11 2.97 9.49 6.74
N GLU A 12 3.22 10.68 6.22
CA GLU A 12 4.10 11.66 6.87
C GLU A 12 3.30 12.64 7.73
N THR A 13 3.82 12.94 8.92
CA THR A 13 3.20 13.89 9.85
C THR A 13 3.12 15.27 9.21
N GLY A 14 1.92 15.86 9.21
CA GLY A 14 1.69 17.19 8.63
C GLY A 14 1.58 17.23 7.11
N LYS A 15 1.59 16.08 6.41
CA LYS A 15 1.41 15.99 4.97
C LYS A 15 0.15 15.23 4.57
N THR A 16 -0.43 15.58 3.44
CA THR A 16 -1.45 14.76 2.76
C THR A 16 -0.83 13.47 2.20
N TRP A 17 -1.64 12.53 1.73
CA TRP A 17 -1.12 11.30 1.13
C TRP A 17 -0.40 11.58 -0.19
N GLU A 18 -0.89 12.59 -0.92
CA GLU A 18 -0.39 13.04 -2.20
C GLU A 18 0.96 13.76 -2.07
N GLU A 19 1.21 14.38 -0.93
CA GLU A 19 2.50 15.02 -0.57
C GLU A 19 3.49 14.06 0.10
N SER A 20 3.03 12.88 0.49
CA SER A 20 3.85 11.89 1.19
C SER A 20 4.70 11.09 0.20
N SER A 21 5.86 10.61 0.67
CA SER A 21 6.81 9.91 -0.20
C SER A 21 6.34 8.51 -0.57
N VAL A 22 6.48 8.15 -1.85
CA VAL A 22 6.39 6.75 -2.31
C VAL A 22 7.60 5.99 -1.78
N VAL A 23 7.38 4.95 -0.98
CA VAL A 23 8.45 4.13 -0.39
C VAL A 23 8.63 2.79 -1.10
N ALA A 24 7.64 2.36 -1.87
CA ALA A 24 7.76 1.17 -2.70
C ALA A 24 6.97 1.35 -4.00
N ASP A 25 7.57 0.92 -5.10
CA ASP A 25 6.92 0.81 -6.40
C ASP A 25 7.22 -0.58 -6.94
N VAL A 26 6.23 -1.48 -6.82
CA VAL A 26 6.44 -2.91 -7.05
C VAL A 26 5.50 -3.44 -8.13
N THR A 27 6.07 -4.28 -8.99
CA THR A 27 5.31 -5.04 -9.98
C THR A 27 5.02 -6.42 -9.42
N LEU A 28 3.74 -6.70 -9.23
CA LEU A 28 3.24 -7.99 -8.78
C LEU A 28 2.84 -8.82 -10.00
N LYS A 29 3.42 -10.01 -10.09
CA LYS A 29 3.07 -11.04 -11.07
C LYS A 29 2.21 -12.10 -10.41
N ASP A 30 1.52 -12.88 -11.24
CA ASP A 30 0.78 -14.07 -10.82
C ASP A 30 -0.26 -13.79 -9.72
N LEU A 31 -0.84 -12.59 -9.76
CA LEU A 31 -1.95 -12.24 -8.89
C LEU A 31 -3.20 -13.04 -9.30
N PRO A 32 -4.03 -13.46 -8.33
CA PRO A 32 -5.34 -14.06 -8.61
C PRO A 32 -6.18 -13.16 -9.50
N ASP A 33 -7.12 -13.71 -10.26
CA ASP A 33 -7.98 -12.89 -11.13
C ASP A 33 -9.09 -12.20 -10.31
N GLU A 34 -9.45 -12.75 -9.15
CA GLU A 34 -10.46 -12.20 -8.23
C GLU A 34 -9.96 -10.98 -7.44
N TYR A 35 -10.72 -9.88 -7.46
CA TYR A 35 -10.31 -8.60 -6.87
C TYR A 35 -10.03 -8.69 -5.36
N GLU A 36 -10.90 -9.37 -4.60
CA GLU A 36 -10.73 -9.48 -3.13
C GLU A 36 -9.48 -10.29 -2.76
N GLU A 37 -9.16 -11.31 -3.55
CA GLU A 37 -7.93 -12.08 -3.36
C GLU A 37 -6.70 -11.23 -3.72
N GLN A 38 -6.73 -10.51 -4.85
CA GLN A 38 -5.67 -9.55 -5.21
C GLN A 38 -5.43 -8.53 -4.10
N LYS A 39 -6.52 -7.95 -3.57
CA LYS A 39 -6.49 -6.98 -2.48
C LYS A 39 -5.84 -7.58 -1.25
N SER A 40 -6.24 -8.78 -0.82
CA SER A 40 -5.65 -9.48 0.32
C SER A 40 -4.13 -9.71 0.15
N HIS A 41 -3.70 -10.14 -1.04
CA HIS A 41 -2.27 -10.32 -1.35
C HIS A 41 -1.47 -9.01 -1.30
N ILE A 42 -2.06 -7.90 -1.76
CA ILE A 42 -1.42 -6.58 -1.72
C ILE A 42 -1.40 -6.05 -0.28
N ASP A 43 -2.50 -6.21 0.45
CA ASP A 43 -2.66 -5.75 1.83
C ASP A 43 -1.59 -6.37 2.73
N SER A 44 -1.37 -7.69 2.62
CA SER A 44 -0.33 -8.39 3.38
C SER A 44 1.08 -7.82 3.14
N ARG A 45 1.41 -7.46 1.89
CA ARG A 45 2.71 -6.85 1.56
C ARG A 45 2.82 -5.42 2.10
N ALA A 46 1.75 -4.64 1.98
CA ALA A 46 1.71 -3.27 2.50
C ALA A 46 1.76 -3.25 4.04
N GLU A 47 1.20 -4.24 4.72
CA GLU A 47 1.31 -4.40 6.17
C GLU A 47 2.75 -4.60 6.64
N MET A 48 3.54 -5.41 5.91
CA MET A 48 4.97 -5.56 6.20
C MET A 48 5.71 -4.22 6.10
N ILE A 49 5.39 -3.40 5.09
CA ILE A 49 5.97 -2.06 4.93
C ILE A 49 5.52 -1.16 6.09
N ALA A 50 4.23 -1.16 6.44
CA ALA A 50 3.72 -0.40 7.58
C ALA A 50 4.46 -0.73 8.88
N HIS A 51 4.75 -2.01 9.11
CA HIS A 51 5.52 -2.46 10.27
C HIS A 51 6.96 -1.95 10.25
N VAL A 52 7.66 -2.09 9.12
CA VAL A 52 9.06 -1.61 8.95
C VAL A 52 9.16 -0.10 9.20
N TYR A 53 8.22 0.67 8.67
CA TYR A 53 8.21 2.13 8.82
C TYR A 53 7.54 2.61 10.12
N LYS A 54 6.92 1.71 10.90
CA LYS A 54 6.09 2.00 12.09
C LYS A 54 5.06 3.11 11.84
N LYS A 55 4.43 3.08 10.67
CA LYS A 55 3.56 4.14 10.17
C LYS A 55 2.41 3.55 9.38
N GLN A 56 1.35 4.34 9.24
CA GLN A 56 0.30 4.01 8.29
C GLN A 56 0.83 4.09 6.87
N VAL A 57 0.32 3.20 6.02
CA VAL A 57 0.62 3.21 4.58
C VAL A 57 -0.67 3.22 3.77
N ARG A 58 -0.57 3.73 2.55
CA ARG A 58 -1.59 3.63 1.51
C ARG A 58 -0.95 2.99 0.30
N TRP A 59 -1.56 1.94 -0.24
CA TRP A 59 -1.13 1.39 -1.53
C TRP A 59 -2.15 1.73 -2.61
N ASN A 60 -1.67 2.06 -3.81
CA ASN A 60 -2.47 2.45 -4.97
C ASN A 60 -2.06 1.62 -6.18
N TYR A 61 -3.00 1.29 -7.07
CA TYR A 61 -2.61 0.84 -8.41
C TYR A 61 -1.95 2.00 -9.15
N TYR A 62 -0.91 1.71 -9.93
CA TYR A 62 -0.19 2.74 -10.67
C TYR A 62 -1.16 3.57 -11.54
N GLY A 63 -1.12 4.89 -11.41
CA GLY A 63 -2.01 5.81 -12.14
C GLY A 63 -3.42 5.98 -11.55
N HIS A 64 -3.76 5.30 -10.44
CA HIS A 64 -5.07 5.38 -9.81
C HIS A 64 -4.96 5.63 -8.30
N LEU A 65 -5.27 6.86 -7.86
CA LEU A 65 -5.31 7.25 -6.44
C LEU A 65 -6.60 6.77 -5.75
N THR A 66 -6.87 5.47 -5.76
CA THR A 66 -8.04 4.85 -5.13
C THR A 66 -7.69 3.96 -3.93
N GLY A 67 -6.46 4.10 -3.42
CA GLY A 67 -5.81 3.12 -2.55
C GLY A 67 -6.43 2.83 -1.18
N ASN A 68 -6.17 1.61 -0.70
CA ASN A 68 -6.53 1.12 0.62
C ASN A 68 -5.47 1.52 1.68
N TYR A 69 -5.92 1.74 2.92
CA TYR A 69 -5.08 2.17 4.04
C TYR A 69 -4.79 1.02 5.00
N ILE A 70 -3.54 0.91 5.47
CA ILE A 70 -3.09 -0.17 6.35
C ILE A 70 -2.21 0.40 7.47
N GLY A 71 -2.25 -0.21 8.65
CA GLY A 71 -1.38 0.14 9.78
C GLY A 71 -2.07 0.82 10.97
N ASN A 72 -3.35 0.53 11.23
CA ASN A 72 -4.10 1.11 12.36
C ASN A 72 -3.47 0.87 13.75
N GLN A 73 -2.59 -0.12 13.91
CA GLN A 73 -1.92 -0.40 15.19
C GLN A 73 -0.87 0.65 15.61
N TYR A 74 -0.36 1.50 14.71
CA TYR A 74 0.72 2.46 15.04
C TYR A 74 0.21 3.86 15.37
N LEU A 75 -1.11 4.09 15.42
CA LEU A 75 -1.69 5.40 15.77
C LEU A 75 -1.73 5.67 17.29
N TYR A 76 -1.44 4.68 18.12
CA TYR A 76 -1.60 4.75 19.59
C TYR A 76 -0.28 4.67 20.38
N ASN A 77 0.87 4.87 19.74
CA ASN A 77 2.17 4.99 20.42
C ASN A 77 2.77 6.37 20.24
#